data_AF-A0A3C0NZF8-F1
#
_entry.id   AF-A0A3C0NZF8-F1
#
_cell.length_a   1.000
_cell.length_b   1.000
_cell.length_c   1.000
_cell.angle_alpha   90.00
_cell.angle_beta   90.00
_cell.angle_gamma   90.00
#
_symmetry.space_group_name_H-M   'P 1'
#
loop_
_entity.id
_entity.type
_entity.pdbx_description
1 polymer ?
#
loop_
_entity_poly.entity_id
_entity_poly.type
_entity_poly.pdbx_seq_one_letter_code
_entity_poly.pdbx_strand_id
1 'polypeptide(L)' 'EKGLQKKTLTVIKEFLEENRSREFSSNEVAQKVNLSRITVRRYMNYLLEKGEVASRIDYMTGGRPSIKYRMK' A
#
# COMPACT_ATOMS: atom_id res chain seq x y z
N GLU A 1 -10.66 -5.26 -12.35
CA GLU A 1 -10.74 -6.52 -11.58
C GLU A 1 -12.13 -6.71 -10.95
N LYS A 2 -12.69 -7.94 -10.96
CA LYS A 2 -13.83 -8.30 -10.11
C LYS A 2 -13.28 -8.62 -8.71
N GLY A 3 -13.88 -8.05 -7.64
CA GLY A 3 -13.65 -8.53 -6.27
C GLY A 3 -12.89 -7.63 -5.29
N LEU A 4 -12.63 -6.35 -5.61
CA LEU A 4 -12.20 -5.37 -4.59
C LEU A 4 -13.40 -4.91 -3.75
N GLN A 5 -13.26 -4.98 -2.44
CA GLN A 5 -14.27 -4.48 -1.51
C GLN A 5 -14.05 -2.98 -1.30
N LYS A 6 -15.07 -2.18 -1.59
CA LYS A 6 -15.00 -0.71 -1.48
C LYS A 6 -14.56 -0.26 -0.09
N LYS A 7 -15.11 -0.86 0.97
CA LYS A 7 -14.76 -0.53 2.36
C LYS A 7 -13.27 -0.74 2.65
N THR A 8 -12.68 -1.85 2.21
CA THR A 8 -11.25 -2.11 2.37
C THR A 8 -10.39 -1.13 1.58
N LEU A 9 -10.83 -0.78 0.37
CA LEU A 9 -10.14 0.23 -0.44
C LEU A 9 -10.14 1.59 0.25
N THR A 10 -11.30 2.02 0.77
CA THR A 10 -11.45 3.25 1.52
C THR A 10 -10.48 3.30 2.71
N VAL A 11 -10.46 2.28 3.56
CA VAL A 11 -9.56 2.21 4.73
C VAL A 11 -8.08 2.35 4.32
N ILE A 12 -7.66 1.70 3.24
CA ILE A 12 -6.27 1.80 2.76
C ILE A 12 -5.98 3.22 2.24
N LYS A 13 -6.92 3.82 1.49
CA LYS A 13 -6.74 5.18 0.94
C LYS A 13 -6.71 6.24 2.04
N GLU A 14 -7.62 6.17 3.01
CA GLU A 14 -7.66 7.08 4.16
C GLU A 14 -6.34 7.04 4.94
N PHE A 15 -5.84 5.84 5.26
CA PHE A 15 -4.55 5.68 5.93
C PHE A 15 -3.40 6.33 5.13
N LEU A 16 -3.36 6.14 3.81
CA LEU A 16 -2.31 6.71 2.97
C LEU A 16 -2.42 8.24 2.83
N GLU A 17 -3.64 8.78 2.75
CA GLU A 17 -3.89 10.22 2.68
C GLU A 17 -3.50 10.93 3.98
N GLU A 18 -3.87 10.35 5.13
CA GLU A 18 -3.46 10.85 6.46
C GLU A 18 -1.93 10.84 6.64
N ASN A 19 -1.20 10.03 5.86
CA ASN A 19 0.24 9.87 5.96
C ASN A 19 0.97 10.21 4.65
N ARG A 20 0.46 11.16 3.86
CA ARG A 20 0.95 11.51 2.51
C ARG A 20 2.43 11.90 2.41
N SER A 21 3.02 12.39 3.49
CA SER A 21 4.45 12.74 3.56
C SER A 21 5.38 11.54 3.82
N ARG A 22 4.83 10.34 4.06
CA ARG A 22 5.57 9.14 4.43
C ARG A 22 5.38 8.03 3.41
N GLU A 23 6.32 7.09 3.42
CA GLU A 23 6.28 5.91 2.57
C GLU A 23 6.18 4.65 3.43
N PHE A 24 5.38 3.69 2.98
CA PHE A 24 5.09 2.46 3.72
C PHE A 24 5.25 1.25 2.83
N SER A 25 5.79 0.17 3.38
CA SER A 25 5.72 -1.15 2.74
C SER A 25 4.34 -1.75 2.88
N SER A 26 4.00 -2.73 2.04
CA SER A 26 2.74 -3.47 2.20
C SER A 26 2.59 -4.12 3.58
N ASN A 27 3.71 -4.43 4.26
CA ASN A 27 3.68 -5.01 5.60
C ASN A 27 3.33 -3.97 6.67
N GLU A 28 3.92 -2.77 6.58
CA GLU A 28 3.61 -1.67 7.50
C GLU A 28 2.16 -1.25 7.38
N VAL A 29 1.64 -1.08 6.16
CA VAL A 29 0.22 -0.75 5.96
C VAL A 29 -0.67 -1.87 6.51
N ALA A 30 -0.38 -3.13 6.20
CA ALA A 30 -1.13 -4.28 6.70
C ALA A 30 -1.27 -4.29 8.23
N GLN A 31 -0.18 -4.01 8.94
CA GLN A 31 -0.20 -3.89 10.40
C GLN A 31 -1.04 -2.70 10.89
N LYS A 32 -0.95 -1.55 10.21
CA LYS A 32 -1.66 -0.33 10.61
C LYS A 32 -3.17 -0.38 10.36
N VAL A 33 -3.60 -1.02 9.28
CA VAL A 33 -5.02 -1.13 8.92
C VAL A 33 -5.65 -2.48 9.28
N ASN A 34 -4.93 -3.32 10.02
CA ASN A 34 -5.35 -4.66 10.44
C ASN A 34 -5.86 -5.53 9.27
N LEU A 35 -5.06 -5.62 8.20
CA LEU A 35 -5.32 -6.46 7.03
C LEU A 35 -4.15 -7.41 6.78
N SER A 36 -4.37 -8.46 6.00
CA SER A 36 -3.26 -9.30 5.55
C SER A 36 -2.35 -8.53 4.58
N ARG A 37 -1.03 -8.82 4.62
CA ARG A 37 -0.05 -8.28 3.66
C ARG A 37 -0.44 -8.57 2.21
N ILE A 38 -1.01 -9.74 1.92
CA ILE A 38 -1.44 -10.13 0.57
C ILE A 38 -2.61 -9.27 0.12
N THR A 39 -3.59 -9.03 1.00
CA THR A 39 -4.70 -8.11 0.76
C THR A 39 -4.16 -6.73 0.42
N VAL A 40 -3.33 -6.14 1.28
CA VAL A 40 -2.77 -4.81 1.04
C VAL A 40 -2.00 -4.75 -0.27
N ARG A 41 -1.14 -5.72 -0.57
CA ARG A 41 -0.38 -5.75 -1.83
C ARG A 41 -1.31 -5.72 -3.05
N ARG A 42 -2.41 -6.47 -3.02
CA ARG A 42 -3.40 -6.46 -4.11
C ARG A 42 -4.01 -5.06 -4.31
N TYR A 43 -4.37 -4.39 -3.22
CA TYR A 43 -4.98 -3.06 -3.29
C TYR A 43 -3.96 -1.98 -3.67
N MET A 44 -2.70 -2.09 -3.23
CA MET A 44 -1.62 -1.19 -3.67
C MET A 44 -1.34 -1.32 -5.16
N ASN A 45 -1.34 -2.53 -5.71
CA ASN A 45 -1.20 -2.74 -7.15
C ASN A 45 -2.35 -2.08 -7.92
N TYR A 46 -3.60 -2.26 -7.45
CA TYR A 46 -4.75 -1.57 -8.04
C TYR A 46 -4.59 -0.04 -8.01
N LEU A 47 -4.17 0.52 -6.87
CA LEU A 47 -3.95 1.97 -6.74
C LEU A 47 -2.79 2.46 -7.61
N LEU A 48 -1.75 1.65 -7.80
CA LEU A 48 -0.64 1.94 -8.72
C LEU A 48 -1.11 1.98 -10.17
N GLU A 49 -1.91 0.98 -10.60
CA GLU A 49 -2.51 0.93 -11.94
C GLU A 49 -3.44 2.12 -12.19
N LYS A 50 -4.13 2.61 -11.15
CA LYS A 50 -4.93 3.84 -11.19
C LYS A 50 -4.10 5.13 -11.11
N GLY A 51 -2.80 5.02 -10.85
CA GLY A 51 -1.91 6.15 -10.73
C GLY A 51 -2.10 6.98 -9.46
N GLU A 52 -2.84 6.48 -8.47
CA GLU A 52 -3.15 7.20 -7.22
C GLU A 52 -2.03 7.12 -6.19
N VAL A 53 -1.20 6.08 -6.25
CA VAL A 53 -0.01 5.94 -5.41
C VAL A 53 1.24 5.88 -6.28
N ALA A 54 2.37 6.29 -5.72
CA ALA A 54 3.69 6.04 -6.27
C ALA A 54 4.36 4.91 -5.49
N SER A 55 5.24 4.17 -6.17
CA SER A 55 6.05 3.12 -5.54
C SER A 55 7.53 3.30 -5.83
N ARG A 56 8.38 2.91 -4.89
CA ARG A 56 9.82 2.71 -5.10
C ARG A 56 10.28 1.39 -4.51
N ILE A 57 11.37 0.86 -5.05
CA ILE A 57 12.03 -0.30 -4.46
C ILE A 57 13.01 0.19 -3.39
N ASP A 58 12.91 -0.39 -2.21
CA ASP A 58 13.80 -0.19 -1.08
C ASP A 58 14.70 -1.42 -0.92
N TYR A 59 16.00 -1.21 -1.16
CA TYR A 59 17.03 -2.24 -1.08
C TYR A 59 17.71 -2.30 0.29
N MET A 60 17.40 -1.39 1.23
CA MET A 60 18.07 -1.29 2.53
C MET A 60 17.45 -2.20 3.61
N THR A 61 16.88 -3.34 3.22
CA THR A 61 16.18 -4.26 4.13
C THR A 61 17.08 -5.32 4.76
N GLY A 62 18.40 -5.30 4.49
CA GLY A 62 19.33 -6.34 4.92
C GLY A 62 19.08 -7.71 4.27
N GLY A 63 18.32 -7.76 3.18
CA GLY A 63 17.88 -8.98 2.52
C GLY A 63 17.05 -8.72 1.26
N ARG A 64 15.85 -9.31 1.16
CA ARG A 64 15.00 -9.16 -0.03
C ARG A 64 14.50 -7.71 -0.15
N PRO A 65 14.62 -7.07 -1.33
CA PRO A 65 14.09 -5.74 -1.56
C PRO A 65 12.60 -5.66 -1.22
N SER A 66 12.16 -4.53 -0.67
CA SER A 66 10.75 -4.27 -0.38
C SER A 66 10.22 -3.13 -1.25
N ILE A 67 8.93 -3.14 -1.55
CA ILE A 67 8.30 -2.02 -2.26
C ILE A 67 7.73 -1.08 -1.20
N LYS A 68 8.09 0.19 -1.29
CA LYS A 68 7.53 1.30 -0.51
C LYS A 68 6.52 2.05 -1.38
N TYR A 69 5.39 2.41 -0.79
CA TYR A 69 4.28 3.11 -1.43
C TYR A 69 4.02 4.43 -0.73
N ARG A 70 3.59 5.44 -1.49
CA ARG A 70 3.18 6.75 -0.98
C ARG A 70 2.01 7.28 -1.80
N MET A 71 1.11 8.00 -1.14
CA MET A 71 0.02 8.70 -1.83
C MET A 71 0.60 9.79 -2.74
N LYS A 72 0.15 9.87 -3.98
CA LYS A 72 0.50 10.99 -4.86
C LYS A 72 -0.33 12.20 -4.47
#